data_AF-K1SDL4-F1
#
_entry.id   AF-K1SDL4-F1
#
_cell.length_a   1.000
_cell.length_b   1.000
_cell.length_c   1.000
_cell.angle_alpha   90.00
_cell.angle_beta   90.00
_cell.angle_gamma   90.00
#
_symmetry.space_group_name_H-M   'P 1'
#
loop_
_entity.id
_entity.type
_entity.pdbx_description
1 polymer ?
#
loop_
_entity_poly.entity_id
_entity_poly.type
_entity_poly.pdbx_seq_one_letter_code
_entity_poly.pdbx_strand_id
1 'polypeptide(L)'
;MTPASTSSDRIAAIRAAQNAYFRTGATLPAGFRRTMLRRLEQALVQWEGALCEALWLDLHKSPEEAYLTELSIVRGEVRHHLRHLGRWMRPEHRPTPLKLQPSSSRILS
;
A
#
# COMPACT_ATOMS: atom_id res chain seq x y z
N MET A 1 4.84 24.75 13.08
CA MET A 1 5.17 25.13 11.69
C MET A 1 4.01 24.66 10.82
N THR A 2 3.13 25.56 10.39
CA THR A 2 1.99 25.18 9.54
C THR A 2 2.53 24.70 8.20
N PRO A 3 2.25 23.44 7.77
CA PRO A 3 2.70 22.98 6.48
C PRO A 3 2.05 23.85 5.40
N ALA A 4 2.85 24.40 4.50
CA ALA A 4 2.34 25.16 3.37
C ALA A 4 1.46 24.25 2.49
N SER A 5 0.29 24.73 2.11
CA SER A 5 -0.60 23.99 1.21
C SER A 5 0.09 23.71 -0.12
N THR A 6 -0.11 22.51 -0.67
CA THR A 6 0.48 22.13 -1.95
C THR A 6 -0.24 22.85 -3.09
N SER A 7 0.48 23.53 -3.99
CA SER A 7 -0.12 24.24 -5.13
C SER A 7 -0.73 23.29 -6.18
N SER A 8 -1.71 23.78 -6.95
CA SER A 8 -2.36 23.01 -8.02
C SER A 8 -1.37 22.45 -9.04
N ASP A 9 -0.43 23.29 -9.50
CA ASP A 9 0.61 22.89 -10.46
C ASP A 9 1.51 21.79 -9.89
N ARG A 10 1.82 21.86 -8.59
CA ARG A 10 2.63 20.84 -7.91
C ARG A 10 1.86 19.52 -7.76
N ILE A 11 0.56 19.57 -7.46
CA ILE A 11 -0.30 18.37 -7.42
C ILE A 11 -0.32 17.71 -8.81
N ALA A 12 -0.50 18.49 -9.87
CA ALA A 12 -0.50 17.98 -11.25
C ALA A 12 0.85 17.31 -11.60
N ALA A 13 1.97 17.93 -11.21
CA ALA A 13 3.30 17.37 -11.42
C ALA A 13 3.53 16.05 -10.66
N ILE A 14 3.15 15.97 -9.37
CA ILE A 14 3.27 14.74 -8.57
C ILE A 14 2.45 13.62 -9.20
N ARG A 15 1.20 13.89 -9.61
CA ARG A 15 0.34 12.91 -10.28
C ARG A 15 0.96 12.43 -11.59
N ALA A 16 1.48 13.34 -12.41
CA ALA A 16 2.13 12.98 -13.67
C ALA A 16 3.33 12.05 -13.44
N ALA A 17 4.17 12.34 -12.43
CA ALA A 17 5.31 11.51 -12.07
C ALA A 17 4.89 10.11 -11.56
N GLN A 18 3.88 10.02 -10.70
CA GLN A 18 3.36 8.73 -10.23
C GLN A 18 2.79 7.88 -11.38
N ASN A 19 2.04 8.49 -12.30
CA ASN A 19 1.53 7.81 -13.49
C ASN A 19 2.65 7.31 -14.39
N ALA A 20 3.67 8.14 -14.62
CA ALA A 20 4.83 7.76 -15.42
C ALA A 20 5.56 6.56 -14.80
N TYR A 21 5.80 6.58 -13.49
CA TYR A 21 6.43 5.47 -12.78
C TYR A 21 5.60 4.19 -12.83
N PHE A 22 4.29 4.27 -12.60
CA PHE A 22 3.41 3.10 -12.71
C PHE A 22 3.44 2.46 -14.11
N ARG A 23 3.44 3.29 -15.16
CA ARG A 23 3.51 2.83 -16.57
C ARG A 23 4.80 2.10 -16.93
N THR A 24 5.87 2.25 -16.15
CA THR A 24 7.09 1.43 -16.32
C THR A 24 6.88 -0.04 -15.94
N GLY A 25 5.79 -0.36 -15.24
CA GLY A 25 5.55 -1.70 -14.71
C GLY A 25 6.34 -2.01 -13.44
N ALA A 26 7.17 -1.10 -12.93
CA ALA A 26 8.02 -1.32 -11.76
C ALA A 26 7.25 -1.73 -10.49
N THR A 27 5.97 -1.33 -10.37
CA THR A 27 5.11 -1.64 -9.21
C THR A 27 4.40 -3.00 -9.32
N LEU A 28 4.38 -3.62 -10.49
CA LEU A 28 3.61 -4.84 -10.76
C LEU A 28 4.19 -6.08 -10.07
N PRO A 29 5.53 -6.31 -10.04
CA PRO A 29 6.09 -7.51 -9.44
C PRO A 29 5.79 -7.65 -7.95
N ALA A 30 5.51 -8.87 -7.52
CA ALA A 30 5.25 -9.18 -6.11
C ALA A 30 6.41 -8.78 -5.19
N GLY A 31 7.66 -8.87 -5.68
CA GLY A 31 8.85 -8.45 -4.94
C GLY A 31 8.84 -6.96 -4.59
N PHE A 32 8.43 -6.10 -5.52
CA PHE A 32 8.29 -4.66 -5.28
C PHE A 32 7.24 -4.40 -4.20
N ARG A 33 6.05 -4.99 -4.36
CA ARG A 33 4.93 -4.83 -3.40
C ARG A 33 5.31 -5.32 -1.99
N ARG A 34 5.99 -6.47 -1.87
CA ARG A 34 6.53 -6.97 -0.58
C ARG A 34 7.52 -6.01 0.05
N THR A 35 8.40 -5.43 -0.76
CA THR A 35 9.41 -4.47 -0.28
C THR A 35 8.74 -3.21 0.25
N MET A 36 7.73 -2.69 -0.45
CA MET A 36 6.99 -1.51 0.01
C MET A 36 6.20 -1.78 1.30
N LEU A 37 5.54 -2.93 1.41
CA LEU A 37 4.84 -3.33 2.64
C LEU A 37 5.80 -3.44 3.84
N ARG A 38 7.00 -4.01 3.66
CA ARG A 38 8.01 -4.06 4.72
C ARG A 38 8.54 -2.67 5.09
N ARG A 39 8.74 -1.79 4.11
CA ARG A 39 9.11 -0.39 4.38
C ARG A 39 8.04 0.33 5.19
N LEU A 40 6.76 0.09 4.89
CA LEU A 40 5.65 0.64 5.67
C LEU A 40 5.63 0.09 7.10
N GLU A 41 5.80 -1.22 7.29
CA GLU A 41 5.91 -1.81 8.63
C GLU A 41 7.06 -1.20 9.43
N GLN A 42 8.22 -1.04 8.82
CA GLN A 42 9.40 -0.41 9.44
C GLN A 42 9.14 1.06 9.78
N ALA A 43 8.51 1.82 8.89
CA ALA A 43 8.17 3.21 9.13
C ALA A 43 7.20 3.35 10.32
N LEU A 44 6.18 2.49 10.43
CA LEU A 44 5.24 2.50 11.55
C LEU A 44 5.95 2.25 12.89
N VAL A 45 6.93 1.35 12.92
CA VAL A 45 7.74 1.10 14.13
C VAL A 45 8.64 2.28 14.44
N GLN A 46 9.35 2.79 13.42
CA GLN A 46 10.31 3.87 13.58
C GLN A 46 9.65 5.17 14.08
N TRP A 47 8.45 5.46 13.60
CA TRP A 47 7.73 6.71 13.87
C TRP A 47 6.61 6.57 14.91
N GLU A 48 6.50 5.43 15.58
CA GLU A 48 5.42 5.12 16.54
C GLU A 48 5.21 6.25 17.57
N GLY A 49 6.28 6.67 18.25
CA GLY A 49 6.20 7.73 19.27
C GLY A 49 5.72 9.06 18.71
N ALA A 50 6.26 9.50 17.57
CA ALA A 50 5.87 10.75 16.93
C ALA A 50 4.41 10.72 16.41
N LEU A 51 3.96 9.55 15.93
CA LEU A 51 2.57 9.35 15.51
C LEU A 51 1.61 9.40 16.71
N CYS A 52 1.95 8.75 17.82
CA CYS A 52 1.16 8.82 19.05
C CYS A 52 1.11 10.24 19.62
N GLU A 53 2.23 10.98 19.61
CA GLU A 53 2.26 12.38 20.03
C GLU A 53 1.37 13.26 19.14
N ALA A 54 1.43 13.08 17.81
CA ALA A 54 0.55 13.81 16.90
C ALA A 54 -0.93 13.50 17.17
N LEU A 55 -1.28 12.23 17.39
CA LEU A 55 -2.65 11.81 17.72
C LEU A 55 -3.12 12.37 19.07
N TRP A 56 -2.23 12.55 20.04
CA TRP A 56 -2.55 13.26 21.27
C TRP A 56 -2.82 14.74 21.00
N LEU A 57 -1.95 15.42 20.27
CA LEU A 57 -2.10 16.86 19.99
C LEU A 57 -3.38 17.17 19.20
N ASP A 58 -3.71 16.34 18.22
CA ASP A 58 -4.85 16.56 17.33
C ASP A 58 -6.17 16.04 17.92
N LEU A 59 -6.14 14.88 18.60
CA LEU A 59 -7.35 14.14 19.00
C LEU A 59 -7.40 13.76 20.48
N HIS A 60 -6.38 14.07 21.28
CA HIS A 60 -6.25 13.69 22.70
C HIS A 60 -6.33 12.18 22.96
N LYS A 61 -5.94 11.34 21.99
CA LYS A 61 -5.80 9.89 22.20
C LYS A 61 -4.56 9.59 23.03
N SER A 62 -4.71 8.85 24.13
CA SER A 62 -3.54 8.39 24.90
C SER A 62 -2.62 7.53 24.02
N PRO A 63 -1.32 7.42 24.32
CA PRO A 63 -0.41 6.57 23.55
C PRO A 63 -0.91 5.13 23.37
N GLU A 64 -1.54 4.56 24.40
CA GLU A 64 -2.12 3.22 24.36
C GLU A 64 -3.31 3.14 23.42
N GLU A 65 -4.23 4.10 23.48
CA GLU A 65 -5.40 4.16 22.59
C GLU A 65 -4.96 4.36 21.14
N ALA A 66 -4.06 5.32 20.89
CA ALA A 66 -3.49 5.59 19.58
C ALA A 66 -2.81 4.34 18.99
N TYR A 67 -2.01 3.63 19.79
CA TYR A 67 -1.36 2.41 19.34
C TYR A 67 -2.39 1.30 19.04
N LEU A 68 -3.29 1.01 19.96
CA LEU A 68 -4.23 -0.11 19.82
C LEU A 68 -5.24 0.12 18.68
N THR A 69 -5.72 1.35 18.51
CA THR A 69 -6.80 1.65 17.56
C THR A 69 -6.33 2.09 16.18
N GLU A 70 -5.10 2.59 16.04
CA GLU A 70 -4.59 3.08 14.76
C GLU A 70 -3.40 2.24 14.28
N LEU A 71 -2.28 2.30 15.00
CA LEU A 71 -1.00 1.76 14.52
C LEU A 71 -1.00 0.23 14.50
N SER A 72 -1.53 -0.42 15.53
CA SER A 72 -1.55 -1.88 15.64
C SER A 72 -2.42 -2.52 14.55
N ILE A 73 -3.54 -1.87 14.19
CA ILE A 73 -4.44 -2.31 13.13
C ILE A 73 -3.71 -2.29 11.79
N VAL A 74 -3.09 -1.16 11.43
CA VAL A 74 -2.35 -1.03 10.17
C VAL A 74 -1.18 -2.01 10.11
N ARG A 75 -0.42 -2.16 11.20
CA ARG A 75 0.67 -3.16 11.28
C ARG A 75 0.14 -4.59 11.11
N GLY A 76 -1.00 -4.91 11.71
CA GLY A 76 -1.69 -6.20 11.55
C GLY A 76 -2.08 -6.48 10.11
N GLU A 77 -2.67 -5.49 9.43
CA GLU A 77 -3.04 -5.56 8.02
C GLU A 77 -1.82 -5.74 7.12
N VAL A 78 -0.74 -4.98 7.33
CA VAL A 78 0.50 -5.13 6.56
C VAL A 78 1.05 -6.56 6.68
N ARG A 79 1.07 -7.13 7.88
CA ARG A 79 1.50 -8.52 8.10
C ARG A 79 0.55 -9.53 7.44
N HIS A 80 -0.75 -9.30 7.52
CA HIS A 80 -1.74 -10.13 6.84
C HIS A 80 -1.53 -10.11 5.32
N HIS A 81 -1.31 -8.94 4.74
CA HIS A 81 -1.02 -8.78 3.32
C HIS A 81 0.29 -9.49 2.95
N LEU A 82 1.36 -9.31 3.72
CA LEU A 82 2.64 -10.01 3.46
C LEU A 82 2.50 -11.54 3.41
N ARG A 83 1.63 -12.13 4.24
CA ARG A 83 1.36 -13.58 4.26
C ARG A 83 0.59 -14.03 3.02
N HIS A 84 -0.39 -13.25 2.55
CA HIS A 84 -1.33 -13.69 1.52
C HIS A 84 -1.08 -13.12 0.12
N LEU A 85 -0.23 -12.08 -0.01
CA LEU A 85 0.02 -11.35 -1.25
C LEU A 85 0.39 -12.28 -2.42
N GLY A 86 1.22 -13.29 -2.16
CA GLY A 86 1.61 -14.25 -3.19
C GLY A 86 0.45 -15.08 -3.72
N ARG A 87 -0.57 -15.38 -2.91
CA ARG A 87 -1.80 -16.08 -3.34
C ARG A 87 -2.71 -15.13 -4.10
N TRP A 88 -2.89 -13.91 -3.61
CA TRP A 88 -3.81 -12.92 -4.20
C TRP A 88 -3.37 -12.40 -5.57
N MET A 89 -2.06 -12.36 -5.82
CA MET A 89 -1.50 -11.95 -7.11
C MET A 89 -1.43 -13.08 -8.15
N ARG A 90 -1.86 -14.30 -7.84
CA ARG A 90 -1.83 -15.39 -8.81
C ARG A 90 -2.89 -15.16 -9.89
N PRO A 91 -2.55 -15.35 -11.18
CA PRO A 91 -3.55 -15.34 -12.24
C PRO A 91 -4.69 -16.32 -11.92
N GLU A 92 -5.92 -15.85 -12.02
CA GLU A 92 -7.09 -16.70 -11.86
C GLU A 92 -7.48 -17.28 -13.21
N HIS A 93 -7.35 -18.60 -13.35
CA HIS A 93 -7.73 -19.30 -14.58
C HIS A 93 -9.24 -19.25 -14.79
N ARG A 94 -9.66 -19.00 -16.03
CA ARG A 94 -11.06 -19.04 -16.46
C ARG A 94 -11.26 -20.04 -17.59
N PRO A 95 -12.44 -20.67 -17.69
CA PRO A 95 -12.75 -21.56 -18.80
C PRO A 95 -12.48 -20.88 -20.14
N THR A 96 -11.83 -21.61 -21.05
CA THR A 96 -11.58 -21.16 -22.42
C THR A 96 -12.46 -21.96 -23.37
N PRO A 97 -13.31 -21.33 -24.20
CA PRO A 97 -14.10 -22.04 -25.20
C PRO A 97 -13.22 -22.94 -26.08
N LEU A 98 -13.67 -24.17 -26.35
CA LEU A 98 -12.91 -25.18 -27.11
C LEU A 98 -12.40 -24.65 -28.47
N LYS A 99 -13.21 -23.85 -29.16
CA LYS A 99 -12.86 -23.24 -30.46
C LYS A 99 -11.65 -22.29 -30.43
N LEU A 100 -11.21 -21.85 -29.24
CA LEU A 100 -10.06 -20.96 -29.06
C LEU A 100 -8.79 -21.71 -28.67
N GLN A 101 -8.83 -23.04 -28.59
CA GLN A 101 -7.62 -23.84 -28.34
C GLN A 101 -6.58 -23.60 -29.45
N PRO A 102 -5.27 -23.52 -29.12
CA PRO A 102 -4.66 -23.86 -27.82
C PRO A 102 -4.56 -22.68 -26.82
N SER A 103 -5.31 -21.60 -27.00
CA SER A 103 -5.26 -20.41 -26.11
C SER A 103 -5.78 -20.71 -24.69
N SER A 104 -5.46 -19.82 -23.73
CA SER A 104 -5.99 -19.89 -22.36
C SER A 104 -6.45 -18.54 -21.83
N SER A 105 -7.53 -18.55 -21.05
CA SER A 105 -8.11 -17.38 -20.38
C SER A 105 -7.65 -17.29 -18.91
N ARG A 106 -7.19 -16.11 -18.49
CA ARG A 106 -6.81 -15.81 -17.11
C ARG A 106 -7.09 -14.35 -16.74
N ILE A 107 -7.46 -14.12 -15.49
CA ILE A 107 -7.59 -12.78 -14.90
C ILE A 107 -6.29 -12.48 -14.17
N LEU A 108 -5.69 -11.32 -14.47
CA LEU A 108 -4.52 -10.81 -13.75
C LEU A 108 -4.99 -9.81 -12.70
N SER A 109 -4.55 -10.00 -11.46
CA SER A 109 -4.79 -9.13 -10.30
C SER A 109 -3.58 -8.31 -9.88
#